data_AF-A0A7C1CDC6-F1
#
_entry.id   AF-A0A7C1CDC6-F1
#
_cell.length_a   1.000
_cell.length_b   1.000
_cell.length_c   1.000
_cell.angle_alpha   90.00
_cell.angle_beta   90.00
_cell.angle_gamma   90.00
#
_symmetry.space_group_name_H-M   'P 1'
#
loop_
_entity.id
_entity.type
_entity.pdbx_description
1 polymer ?
#
loop_
_entity_poly.entity_id
_entity_poly.type
_entity_poly.pdbx_seq_one_letter_code
_entity_poly.pdbx_strand_id
1 'polypeptide(L)'
;METSSRKTPIIHRPWLYCFKCGLCCHATEMILLESDLKRISQYTGLDPEEFSVKKGRFRVLKNVYGRCFFYDQKNGTCRIYAARPIGCSLYPLVLSEDGHVEVDDYCPLSRLIPSYEKRKAKLLGGEILRELFSRG
;
A
#
# COMPACT_ATOMS: atom_id res chain seq x y z
N MET A 1 -8.56 -20.72 18.17
CA MET A 1 -8.68 -20.59 16.71
C MET A 1 -7.62 -19.60 16.28
N GLU A 2 -6.55 -20.08 15.67
CA GLU A 2 -5.32 -19.33 15.41
C GLU A 2 -5.58 -18.20 14.41
N THR A 3 -5.72 -16.98 14.91
CA THR A 3 -5.79 -15.75 14.11
C THR A 3 -4.40 -15.45 13.57
N SER A 4 -3.94 -16.26 12.61
CA SER A 4 -2.71 -15.95 11.89
C SER A 4 -2.92 -14.64 11.15
N SER A 5 -2.33 -13.57 11.70
CA SER A 5 -2.36 -12.23 11.14
C SER A 5 -1.90 -12.32 9.68
N ARG A 6 -2.81 -12.12 8.72
CA ARG A 6 -2.47 -12.34 7.31
C ARG A 6 -1.47 -11.26 6.89
N LYS A 7 -0.22 -11.65 6.63
CA LYS A 7 0.76 -10.76 6.00
C LYS A 7 0.25 -10.37 4.62
N THR A 8 0.73 -9.24 4.12
CA THR A 8 0.44 -8.82 2.75
C THR A 8 0.88 -9.92 1.79
N PRO A 9 0.03 -10.35 0.84
CA PRO A 9 0.41 -11.36 -0.13
C PRO A 9 1.65 -10.91 -0.90
N ILE A 10 2.51 -11.87 -1.22
CA ILE A 10 3.70 -11.65 -2.03
C ILE A 10 3.24 -11.47 -3.48
N ILE A 11 2.99 -10.22 -3.84
CA ILE A 11 2.54 -9.81 -5.18
C ILE A 11 3.76 -9.50 -6.06
N HIS A 12 4.64 -8.64 -5.56
CA HIS A 12 5.92 -8.23 -6.17
C HIS A 12 6.92 -8.01 -5.01
N ARG A 13 8.24 -8.14 -5.26
CA ARG A 13 9.31 -8.16 -4.24
C ARG A 13 10.04 -6.82 -3.99
N PRO A 14 9.46 -5.61 -4.13
CA PRO A 14 10.21 -4.38 -3.89
C PRO A 14 10.47 -4.18 -2.39
N TRP A 15 9.76 -4.90 -1.50
CA TRP A 15 10.03 -4.88 -0.07
C TRP A 15 11.44 -5.37 0.29
N LEU A 16 12.05 -6.24 -0.54
CA LEU A 16 13.40 -6.74 -0.33
C LEU A 16 14.45 -5.64 -0.54
N TYR A 17 14.12 -4.65 -1.37
CA TYR A 17 15.02 -3.56 -1.75
C TYR A 17 14.62 -2.22 -1.13
N CYS A 18 13.48 -2.17 -0.44
CA CYS A 18 13.01 -0.95 0.23
C CYS A 18 13.96 -0.54 1.36
N PHE A 19 14.40 0.72 1.32
CA PHE A 19 15.28 1.29 2.34
C PHE A 19 14.58 1.60 3.67
N LYS A 20 13.26 1.34 3.78
CA LYS A 20 12.44 1.62 4.97
C LYS A 20 12.57 3.06 5.48
N CYS A 21 12.83 4.01 4.59
CA CYS A 21 13.08 5.42 4.92
C CYS A 21 11.83 6.21 5.33
N GLY A 22 10.63 5.64 5.14
CA GLY A 22 9.38 6.28 5.55
C GLY A 22 8.87 7.39 4.61
N LEU A 23 9.59 7.74 3.53
CA LEU A 23 9.18 8.81 2.60
C LEU A 23 7.76 8.60 2.04
N CYS A 24 7.40 7.37 1.67
CA CYS A 24 6.05 7.04 1.17
C CYS A 24 4.93 7.23 2.21
N CYS A 25 5.25 7.45 3.48
CA CYS A 25 4.29 7.76 4.52
C CYS A 25 4.00 9.26 4.65
N HIS A 26 4.70 10.15 3.94
CA HIS A 26 4.43 11.59 3.97
C HIS A 26 3.22 11.92 3.10
N ALA A 27 2.23 12.61 3.66
CA ALA A 27 1.03 13.10 2.97
C ALA A 27 0.41 12.06 2.01
N THR A 28 0.40 10.79 2.41
CA THR A 28 0.07 9.70 1.50
C THR A 28 -1.41 9.73 1.11
N GLU A 29 -1.71 9.49 -0.16
CA GLU A 29 -3.08 9.31 -0.66
C GLU A 29 -3.37 7.84 -1.00
N MET A 30 -2.66 6.92 -0.35
CA MET A 30 -2.75 5.49 -0.63
C MET A 30 -4.18 4.97 -0.52
N ILE A 31 -4.73 4.50 -1.64
CA ILE A 31 -6.02 3.82 -1.72
C ILE A 31 -5.92 2.46 -1.03
N LEU A 32 -6.97 2.12 -0.28
CA LEU A 32 -7.13 0.86 0.42
C LEU A 32 -8.18 0.01 -0.29
N LEU A 33 -7.81 -1.23 -0.58
CA LEU A 33 -8.74 -2.26 -1.01
C LEU A 33 -9.54 -2.80 0.18
N GLU A 34 -10.70 -3.41 -0.07
CA GLU A 34 -11.44 -4.12 0.98
C GLU A 34 -10.59 -5.24 1.61
N SER A 35 -9.78 -5.94 0.81
CA SER A 35 -8.82 -6.91 1.32
C SER A 35 -7.71 -6.27 2.15
N ASP A 36 -7.33 -5.01 1.91
CA ASP A 36 -6.41 -4.26 2.76
C ASP A 36 -7.04 -3.95 4.11
N LEU A 37 -8.27 -3.42 4.12
CA LEU A 37 -9.00 -3.09 5.35
C LEU A 37 -9.11 -4.31 6.27
N LYS A 38 -9.64 -5.41 5.73
CA LYS A 38 -9.78 -6.67 6.46
C LYS A 38 -8.44 -7.18 6.99
N ARG A 39 -7.39 -7.13 6.17
CA ARG A 39 -6.05 -7.61 6.53
C ARG A 39 -5.41 -6.76 7.63
N ILE A 40 -5.48 -5.44 7.51
CA ILE A 40 -4.90 -4.50 8.48
C ILE A 40 -5.64 -4.61 9.82
N SER A 41 -6.97 -4.68 9.82
CA SER A 41 -7.75 -4.90 11.05
C SER A 41 -7.41 -6.24 11.70
N GLN A 42 -7.27 -7.33 10.94
CA GLN A 42 -6.84 -8.61 11.49
C GLN A 42 -5.41 -8.59 12.06
N TYR A 43 -4.52 -7.78 11.47
CA TYR A 43 -3.13 -7.67 11.92
C TYR A 43 -2.96 -6.78 13.15
N THR A 44 -3.74 -5.71 13.24
CA THR A 44 -3.56 -4.65 14.26
C THR A 44 -4.59 -4.70 15.38
N GLY A 45 -5.74 -5.36 15.17
CA GLY A 45 -6.90 -5.29 16.05
C GLY A 45 -7.71 -3.99 15.95
N LEU A 46 -7.33 -3.07 15.05
CA LEU A 46 -8.00 -1.77 14.90
C LEU A 46 -9.22 -1.88 13.99
N ASP A 47 -10.22 -1.06 14.30
CA ASP A 47 -11.35 -0.87 13.41
C ASP A 47 -10.92 -0.12 12.13
N PRO A 48 -11.41 -0.51 10.94
CA PRO A 48 -11.04 0.16 9.70
C PRO A 48 -11.24 1.69 9.70
N GLU A 49 -12.14 2.22 10.52
CA GLU A 49 -12.51 3.63 10.61
C GLU A 49 -11.44 4.45 11.35
N GLU A 50 -10.61 3.78 12.15
CA GLU A 50 -9.54 4.43 12.90
C GLU A 50 -8.38 4.86 11.99
N PHE A 51 -8.03 4.00 11.02
CA PHE A 51 -6.83 4.15 10.20
C PHE A 51 -7.09 4.59 8.75
N SER A 52 -8.34 4.82 8.37
CA SER A 52 -8.69 5.22 7.02
C SER A 52 -9.78 6.30 6.98
N VAL A 53 -9.97 6.88 5.80
CA VAL A 53 -11.00 7.90 5.56
C VAL A 53 -11.57 7.70 4.16
N LYS A 54 -12.86 8.02 3.97
CA LYS A 54 -13.50 8.01 2.66
C LYS A 54 -13.13 9.29 1.89
N LYS A 55 -12.65 9.14 0.66
CA LYS A 55 -12.41 10.21 -0.32
C LYS A 55 -13.15 9.88 -1.61
N GLY A 56 -14.29 10.52 -1.84
CA GLY A 56 -15.17 10.18 -2.96
C GLY A 56 -15.66 8.73 -2.88
N ARG A 57 -15.42 7.96 -3.95
CA ARG A 57 -15.74 6.52 -3.99
C ARG A 57 -14.69 5.62 -3.31
N PHE A 58 -13.51 6.15 -3.00
CA PHE A 58 -12.40 5.36 -2.47
C PHE A 58 -12.28 5.51 -0.96
N ARG A 59 -11.68 4.49 -0.33
CA ARG A 59 -11.15 4.57 1.03
C ARG A 59 -9.64 4.71 0.94
N VAL A 60 -9.06 5.64 1.70
CA VAL A 60 -7.62 5.91 1.69
C VAL A 60 -7.04 5.85 3.09
N LEU A 61 -5.73 5.62 3.21
CA LEU A 61 -5.03 5.73 4.49
C LEU A 61 -5.21 7.12 5.09
N LYS A 62 -5.56 7.16 6.38
CA LYS A 62 -5.68 8.40 7.13
C LYS A 62 -4.29 8.98 7.38
N ASN A 63 -4.18 10.30 7.33
CA ASN A 63 -3.00 11.03 7.77
C ASN A 63 -3.26 11.69 9.14
N VAL A 64 -2.25 11.69 10.00
CA VAL A 64 -2.19 12.38 11.29
C VAL A 64 -0.93 13.24 11.28
N TYR A 65 -1.08 14.56 11.45
CA TYR A 65 0.01 15.54 11.32
C TYR A 65 0.79 15.41 9.99
N GLY A 66 0.07 15.22 8.89
CA GLY A 66 0.65 15.09 7.54
C GLY A 66 1.40 13.79 7.28
N ARG A 67 1.32 12.79 8.18
CA ARG A 67 1.92 11.45 8.00
C ARG A 67 0.88 10.36 8.07
N CYS A 68 1.12 9.25 7.36
CA CYS A 68 0.30 8.04 7.46
C CYS A 68 0.06 7.66 8.92
N PHE A 69 -1.17 7.26 9.25
CA PHE A 69 -1.58 6.80 10.58
C PHE A 69 -0.63 5.74 11.18
N PHE A 70 -0.04 4.90 10.33
CA PHE A 70 0.90 3.85 10.74
C PHE A 70 2.37 4.27 10.75
N TYR A 71 2.70 5.54 10.47
CA TYR A 71 4.07 6.04 10.56
C TYR A 71 4.53 6.12 12.02
N ASP A 72 5.66 5.49 12.31
CA ASP A 72 6.36 5.62 13.58
C ASP A 72 7.23 6.87 13.54
N GLN A 73 6.77 7.95 14.18
CA GLN A 73 7.49 9.23 14.24
C GLN A 73 8.84 9.13 14.97
N LYS A 74 8.98 8.17 15.90
CA LYS A 74 10.20 8.01 16.70
C LYS A 74 11.28 7.29 15.88
N ASN A 75 10.90 6.23 15.17
CA ASN A 75 11.85 5.38 14.44
C ASN A 75 11.93 5.71 12.94
N GLY A 76 11.03 6.55 12.43
CA GLY A 76 10.96 6.91 11.02
C GLY A 76 10.48 5.80 10.09
N THR A 77 9.78 4.78 10.61
CA THR A 77 9.42 3.55 9.88
C THR A 77 7.92 3.29 9.86
N CYS A 78 7.47 2.31 9.07
CA CYS A 78 6.06 1.90 9.02
C CYS A 78 5.78 0.79 10.04
N ARG A 79 4.84 1.02 10.97
CA ARG A 79 4.47 0.06 12.03
C ARG A 79 3.80 -1.21 11.51
N ILE A 80 3.14 -1.14 10.35
CA ILE A 80 2.45 -2.28 9.73
C ILE A 80 3.17 -2.80 8.49
N TYR A 81 4.50 -2.65 8.40
CA TYR A 81 5.24 -2.99 7.17
C TYR A 81 4.93 -4.40 6.63
N ALA A 82 4.69 -5.39 7.49
CA ALA A 82 4.32 -6.75 7.10
C ALA A 82 2.88 -6.89 6.56
N ALA A 83 1.96 -6.02 6.97
CA ALA A 83 0.54 -6.02 6.60
C ALA A 83 0.14 -4.75 5.81
N ARG A 84 1.12 -4.06 5.23
CA ARG A 84 0.93 -2.81 4.49
C ARG A 84 -0.06 -3.00 3.32
N PRO A 85 -0.74 -1.94 2.89
CA PRO A 85 -1.65 -2.02 1.75
C PRO A 85 -1.00 -2.58 0.49
N ILE A 86 -1.79 -3.14 -0.43
CA ILE A 86 -1.28 -3.63 -1.71
C ILE A 86 -0.53 -2.52 -2.47
N GLY A 87 -1.10 -1.31 -2.54
CA GLY A 87 -0.42 -0.19 -3.19
C GLY A 87 0.90 0.21 -2.50
N CYS A 88 0.95 0.25 -1.17
CA CYS A 88 2.22 0.43 -0.43
C CYS A 88 3.22 -0.70 -0.71
N SER A 89 2.73 -1.91 -1.03
CA SER A 89 3.58 -3.04 -1.37
C SER A 89 4.15 -3.00 -2.77
N LEU A 90 3.48 -2.31 -3.68
CA LEU A 90 3.94 -2.10 -5.06
C LEU A 90 4.87 -0.89 -5.18
N TYR A 91 4.72 0.10 -4.30
CA TYR A 91 5.49 1.33 -4.34
C TYR A 91 7.01 1.09 -4.47
N PRO A 92 7.70 1.74 -5.43
CA PRO A 92 7.25 2.90 -6.22
C PRO A 92 6.47 2.62 -7.51
N LEU A 93 6.03 1.39 -7.77
CA LEU A 93 5.12 1.14 -8.89
C LEU A 93 3.71 1.61 -8.52
N VAL A 94 3.22 2.61 -9.25
CA VAL A 94 1.88 3.19 -9.08
C VAL A 94 1.00 2.72 -10.22
N LEU A 95 -0.17 2.19 -9.88
CA LEU A 95 -1.18 1.76 -10.84
C LEU A 95 -2.19 2.88 -11.03
N SER A 96 -2.42 3.28 -12.28
CA SER A 96 -3.48 4.21 -12.64
C SER A 96 -4.80 3.47 -12.88
N GLU A 97 -5.91 4.21 -12.90
CA GLU A 97 -7.26 3.63 -13.09
C GLU A 97 -7.43 2.94 -14.46
N ASP A 98 -6.71 3.40 -15.48
CA ASP A 98 -6.67 2.81 -16.83
C ASP A 98 -5.66 1.65 -16.97
N GLY A 99 -5.04 1.21 -15.86
CA GLY A 99 -4.18 0.04 -15.82
C GLY A 99 -2.76 0.26 -16.33
N HIS A 100 -2.34 1.51 -16.45
CA HIS A 100 -0.95 1.86 -16.67
C HIS A 100 -0.16 1.75 -15.36
N VAL A 101 1.13 1.43 -15.51
CA VAL A 101 2.08 1.35 -14.39
C VAL A 101 3.08 2.47 -14.56
N GLU A 102 3.08 3.39 -13.61
CA GLU A 102 4.04 4.46 -13.51
C GLU A 102 5.05 4.17 -12.40
N VAL A 103 6.21 4.84 -12.44
CA VAL A 103 7.22 4.76 -11.39
C VAL A 103 7.32 6.11 -10.74
N ASP A 104 6.99 6.17 -9.45
CA ASP A 104 7.11 7.40 -8.66
C ASP A 104 8.58 7.65 -8.29
N ASP A 105 9.14 8.76 -8.79
CA ASP A 105 10.53 9.14 -8.60
C ASP A 105 10.83 9.67 -7.18
N TYR A 106 9.79 9.97 -6.40
CA TYR A 106 9.89 10.34 -4.99
C TYR A 106 10.49 9.22 -4.13
N CYS A 107 10.36 7.96 -4.56
CA CYS A 107 11.07 6.85 -3.92
C CYS A 107 12.51 6.74 -4.40
N PRO A 108 13.51 6.66 -3.51
CA PRO A 108 14.89 6.38 -3.91
C PRO A 108 15.08 5.05 -4.65
N LEU A 109 14.16 4.09 -4.47
CA LEU A 109 14.19 2.80 -5.18
C LEU A 109 13.79 2.92 -6.66
N SER A 110 13.14 4.01 -7.07
CA SER A 110 12.63 4.22 -8.44
C SER A 110 13.68 3.98 -9.53
N ARG A 111 14.92 4.45 -9.28
CA ARG A 111 16.07 4.32 -10.19
C ARG A 111 16.66 2.91 -10.26
N LEU A 112 16.30 2.05 -9.32
CA LEU A 112 16.81 0.68 -9.22
C LEU A 112 15.78 -0.35 -9.69
N ILE A 113 14.58 0.06 -10.11
CA ILE A 113 13.54 -0.85 -10.59
C ILE A 113 13.90 -1.39 -11.98
N PRO A 114 14.13 -2.71 -12.12
CA PRO A 114 14.34 -3.32 -13.43
C PRO A 114 13.04 -3.37 -14.25
N SER A 115 13.15 -3.32 -15.58
CA SER A 115 12.00 -3.32 -16.49
C SER A 115 11.07 -4.55 -16.35
N TYR A 116 11.59 -5.68 -15.87
CA TYR A 116 10.77 -6.89 -15.68
C TYR A 116 9.75 -6.75 -14.54
N GLU A 117 10.06 -5.95 -13.50
CA GLU A 117 9.13 -5.71 -12.40
C GLU A 117 7.94 -4.86 -12.83
N LYS A 118 8.18 -3.89 -13.73
CA LYS A 118 7.11 -3.09 -14.35
C LYS A 118 6.11 -3.96 -15.11
N ARG A 119 6.61 -4.94 -15.90
CA ARG A 119 5.76 -5.89 -16.62
C ARG A 119 4.93 -6.75 -15.68
N LYS A 120 5.53 -7.23 -14.59
CA LYS A 120 4.82 -8.03 -13.58
C LYS A 120 3.71 -7.23 -12.90
N ALA A 121 3.99 -5.99 -12.49
CA ALA A 121 2.99 -5.11 -11.89
C ALA A 121 1.80 -4.85 -12.83
N LYS A 122 2.03 -4.74 -14.14
CA LYS A 122 0.94 -4.59 -15.13
C LYS A 122 -0.02 -5.78 -15.13
N LEU A 123 0.49 -7.01 -14.98
CA LEU A 123 -0.35 -8.21 -14.89
C LEU A 123 -1.20 -8.23 -13.62
N LEU A 124 -0.64 -7.75 -12.51
CA LEU A 124 -1.31 -7.67 -11.21
C LEU A 124 -2.34 -6.54 -11.15
N GLY A 125 -2.15 -5.49 -11.95
CA GLY A 125 -3.06 -4.35 -12.05
C GLY A 125 -4.50 -4.76 -12.35
N GLY A 126 -4.71 -5.77 -13.20
CA GLY A 126 -6.06 -6.23 -13.52
C GLY A 126 -6.83 -6.86 -12.36
N GLU A 127 -6.15 -7.49 -11.40
CA GLU A 127 -6.80 -8.00 -10.17
C GLU A 127 -7.11 -6.88 -9.20
N ILE A 128 -6.15 -5.96 -9.01
CA ILE A 128 -6.28 -4.82 -8.11
C ILE A 128 -7.40 -3.89 -8.59
N LEU A 129 -7.45 -3.59 -9.89
CA LEU A 129 -8.50 -2.76 -10.48
C LEU A 129 -9.86 -3.44 -10.40
N ARG A 130 -9.93 -4.75 -10.61
CA ARG A 130 -11.19 -5.50 -10.41
C ARG A 130 -11.67 -5.39 -8.96
N GLU A 131 -10.80 -5.55 -7.98
CA GLU A 131 -11.19 -5.39 -6.57
C GLU A 131 -11.65 -3.95 -6.28
N LEU A 132 -10.87 -2.95 -6.73
CA LEU A 132 -11.21 -1.52 -6.59
C LEU A 132 -12.58 -1.16 -7.18
N PHE A 133 -12.94 -1.74 -8.32
CA PHE A 133 -14.18 -1.42 -9.05
C PHE A 133 -15.28 -2.48 -8.91
N SER A 134 -15.08 -3.53 -8.10
CA SER A 134 -16.08 -4.59 -7.88
C SER A 134 -17.35 -4.13 -7.14
N ARG A 135 -17.36 -2.89 -6.63
CA ARG A 135 -18.54 -2.23 -6.05
C ARG A 135 -18.59 -0.76 -6.49
N GLY A 136 -18.93 -0.57 -7.76
CA GLY A 136 -19.64 0.61 -8.24
C GLY A 136 -21.13 0.34 -8.23
#